data_AF-A0A822FCF6-F1
#
_entry.id   AF-A0A822FCF6-F1
#
_cell.length_a   1.000
_cell.length_b   1.000
_cell.length_c   1.000
_cell.angle_alpha   90.00
_cell.angle_beta   90.00
_cell.angle_gamma   90.00
#
_symmetry.space_group_name_H-M   'P 1'
#
loop_
_entity.id
_entity.type
_entity.pdbx_description
1 polymer ?
#
loop_
_entity_poly.entity_id
_entity_poly.type
_entity_poly.pdbx_seq_one_letter_code
_entity_poly.pdbx_strand_id
1 'polypeptide(L)'
;SSNDMIAETKIDIENRWFSCHRATCGLPKRYDSAGYNTWRDTKKPTIILTDLCRTIDLNVPVYSEDFRSVAIGDESFECDPLCVEFIRNAKSSVDTLHRKAHHESPEEYIRQNTALVALHEWGRKINSKGALVAEHIECRSLFNPEFPETEQGKLEMWLDFFPMSRPPSSAMIDITPPKPTLYQLRVTVWNTCDVELNDENFLTGEKTSDIYVKAWIIGETMDAQQTDIHYRSLTGEGNFNWRFVFDFCFSNHIIRTCHIPIPYLYTY
;
A
#
# COMPACT_ATOMS: atom_id res chain seq x y z
N SER A 1 -35.25 -24.03 7.40
CA SER A 1 -34.25 -25.04 7.76
C SER A 1 -32.86 -24.42 7.69
N SER A 2 -31.82 -25.00 8.30
CA SER A 2 -30.45 -24.43 8.24
C SER A 2 -29.78 -24.53 6.87
N ASN A 3 -30.44 -25.19 5.89
CA ASN A 3 -29.91 -25.44 4.54
C ASN A 3 -30.75 -24.78 3.44
N ASP A 4 -31.66 -23.86 3.78
CA ASP A 4 -32.47 -23.20 2.77
C ASP A 4 -31.60 -22.16 2.04
N MET A 5 -31.59 -22.21 0.71
CA MET A 5 -30.80 -21.28 -0.11
C MET A 5 -31.33 -19.86 0.07
N ILE A 6 -30.45 -18.95 0.53
CA ILE A 6 -30.82 -17.54 0.77
C ILE A 6 -30.91 -16.79 -0.56
N ALA A 7 -29.84 -16.85 -1.37
CA ALA A 7 -29.72 -16.20 -2.66
C ALA A 7 -28.50 -16.72 -3.45
N GLU A 8 -28.47 -16.50 -4.77
CA GLU A 8 -27.38 -16.90 -5.67
C GLU A 8 -26.96 -15.78 -6.63
N THR A 9 -25.78 -15.94 -7.24
CA THR A 9 -25.32 -15.15 -8.40
C THR A 9 -24.58 -16.08 -9.36
N LYS A 10 -24.47 -15.68 -10.64
CA LYS A 10 -23.81 -16.48 -11.69
C LYS A 10 -22.68 -15.68 -12.33
N ILE A 11 -21.57 -16.37 -12.61
CA ILE A 11 -20.40 -15.82 -13.31
C ILE A 11 -20.18 -16.69 -14.55
N ASP A 12 -20.24 -16.07 -15.73
CA ASP A 12 -19.90 -16.71 -16.99
C ASP A 12 -18.38 -16.69 -17.19
N ILE A 13 -17.75 -17.83 -16.93
CA ILE A 13 -16.30 -17.99 -17.04
C ILE A 13 -15.81 -18.01 -18.49
N GLU A 14 -16.64 -18.44 -19.45
CA GLU A 14 -16.24 -18.56 -20.85
C GLU A 14 -16.18 -17.18 -21.51
N ASN A 15 -17.26 -16.39 -21.36
CA ASN A 15 -17.27 -15.02 -21.86
C ASN A 15 -16.14 -14.20 -21.25
N ARG A 16 -15.87 -14.40 -19.95
CA ARG A 16 -14.75 -13.75 -19.26
C ARG A 16 -13.39 -14.12 -19.88
N TRP A 17 -13.18 -15.41 -20.14
CA TRP A 17 -11.94 -15.94 -20.72
C TRP A 17 -11.68 -15.45 -22.16
N PHE A 18 -12.72 -15.40 -22.98
CA PHE A 18 -12.61 -14.98 -24.39
C PHE A 18 -12.81 -13.48 -24.61
N SER A 19 -13.05 -12.71 -23.55
CA SER A 19 -13.20 -11.26 -23.64
C SER A 19 -11.91 -10.58 -24.15
N CYS A 20 -12.08 -9.52 -24.95
CA CYS A 20 -10.97 -8.65 -25.36
C CYS A 20 -10.34 -7.89 -24.19
N HIS A 21 -11.01 -7.83 -23.05
CA HIS A 21 -10.60 -7.11 -21.85
C HIS A 21 -9.61 -7.90 -20.99
N ARG A 22 -9.34 -9.17 -21.31
CA ARG A 22 -8.43 -10.04 -20.54
C ARG A 22 -8.84 -10.08 -19.05
N ALA A 23 -10.11 -10.35 -18.79
CA ALA A 23 -10.69 -10.35 -17.45
C ALA A 23 -10.26 -11.58 -16.61
N THR A 24 -9.03 -12.07 -16.73
CA THR A 24 -8.55 -13.28 -16.02
C THR A 24 -7.93 -12.95 -14.67
N CYS A 25 -6.82 -12.20 -14.67
CA CYS A 25 -6.19 -11.63 -13.48
C CYS A 25 -6.08 -10.13 -13.71
N GLY A 26 -6.65 -9.34 -12.79
CA GLY A 26 -6.67 -7.88 -12.93
C GLY A 26 -5.26 -7.28 -12.87
N LEU A 27 -5.00 -6.27 -13.69
CA LEU A 27 -3.71 -5.59 -13.74
C LEU A 27 -3.51 -4.68 -12.51
N PRO A 28 -2.57 -4.98 -11.60
CA PRO A 28 -2.25 -4.08 -10.50
C PRO A 28 -1.65 -2.78 -11.03
N LYS A 29 -1.61 -1.74 -10.17
CA LYS A 29 -1.00 -0.45 -10.53
C LYS A 29 0.52 -0.53 -10.74
N ARG A 30 1.18 -1.48 -10.06
CA ARG A 30 2.62 -1.67 -10.07
C ARG A 30 2.93 -3.16 -10.10
N TYR A 31 4.02 -3.51 -10.76
CA TYR A 31 4.59 -4.84 -10.71
C TYR A 31 5.60 -4.92 -9.56
N ASP A 32 5.39 -5.88 -8.65
CA ASP A 32 6.33 -6.25 -7.59
C ASP A 32 6.57 -7.75 -7.64
N SER A 33 7.84 -8.18 -7.58
CA SER A 33 8.18 -9.62 -7.59
C SER A 33 8.13 -10.28 -6.21
N ALA A 34 7.92 -9.50 -5.16
CA ALA A 34 7.84 -9.97 -3.77
C ALA A 34 7.06 -8.98 -2.91
N GLY A 35 6.69 -9.41 -1.69
CA GLY A 35 5.96 -8.61 -0.72
C GLY A 35 4.44 -8.76 -0.83
N TYR A 36 3.70 -7.91 -0.12
CA TYR A 36 2.24 -8.03 -0.02
C TYR A 36 1.50 -7.73 -1.34
N ASN A 37 2.09 -6.92 -2.23
CA ASN A 37 1.57 -6.62 -3.57
C ASN A 37 2.22 -7.47 -4.66
N THR A 38 2.74 -8.66 -4.33
CA THR A 38 3.41 -9.51 -5.32
C THR A 38 2.50 -9.75 -6.52
N TRP A 39 3.09 -9.66 -7.72
CA TRP A 39 2.45 -9.96 -8.98
C TRP A 39 1.82 -11.36 -8.97
N ARG A 40 0.51 -11.43 -9.24
CA ARG A 40 -0.28 -12.66 -9.13
C ARG A 40 -0.42 -13.43 -10.44
N ASP A 41 -0.26 -12.75 -11.57
CA ASP A 41 -0.45 -13.40 -12.86
C ASP A 41 0.72 -14.35 -13.18
N THR A 42 0.40 -15.54 -13.68
CA THR A 42 1.39 -16.53 -14.14
C THR A 42 2.29 -16.00 -15.26
N LYS A 43 1.84 -14.99 -16.01
CA LYS A 43 2.64 -14.30 -17.01
C LYS A 43 3.06 -12.94 -16.49
N LYS A 44 4.34 -12.60 -16.67
CA LYS A 44 4.84 -11.25 -16.38
C LYS A 44 4.27 -10.21 -17.36
N PRO A 45 4.19 -8.93 -16.97
CA PRO A 45 3.73 -7.84 -17.84
C PRO A 45 4.33 -7.85 -19.25
N THR A 46 5.64 -8.02 -19.38
CA THR A 46 6.32 -8.01 -20.69
C THR A 46 5.82 -9.12 -21.62
N ILE A 47 5.52 -10.30 -21.05
CA ILE A 47 5.03 -11.46 -21.82
C ILE A 47 3.58 -11.25 -22.22
N ILE A 48 2.75 -10.73 -21.30
CA ILE A 48 1.35 -10.38 -21.59
C ILE A 48 1.29 -9.38 -22.75
N LEU A 49 2.08 -8.30 -22.67
CA LEU A 49 2.11 -7.25 -23.69
C LEU A 49 2.54 -7.82 -25.06
N THR A 50 3.56 -8.67 -25.08
CA THR A 50 4.03 -9.33 -26.30
C THR A 50 2.96 -10.23 -26.92
N ASP A 51 2.29 -11.05 -26.11
CA ASP A 51 1.23 -11.95 -26.57
C ASP A 51 0.02 -11.18 -27.12
N LEU A 52 -0.35 -10.07 -26.47
CA LEU A 52 -1.43 -9.20 -26.92
C LEU A 52 -1.10 -8.55 -28.27
N CYS A 53 0.12 -8.04 -28.46
CA CYS A 53 0.56 -7.48 -29.74
C CYS A 53 0.44 -8.53 -30.85
N ARG A 54 0.91 -9.76 -30.61
CA ARG A 54 0.80 -10.87 -31.57
C ARG A 54 -0.65 -11.23 -31.89
N THR A 55 -1.56 -11.15 -30.93
CA THR A 55 -2.98 -11.52 -31.12
C THR A 55 -3.70 -10.57 -32.07
N ILE A 56 -3.20 -9.34 -32.24
CA ILE A 56 -3.73 -8.35 -33.17
C ILE A 56 -2.76 -8.05 -34.33
N ASP A 57 -1.83 -8.96 -34.61
CA ASP A 57 -0.84 -8.88 -35.69
C ASP A 57 0.05 -7.61 -35.67
N LEU A 58 0.30 -7.07 -34.47
CA LEU A 58 1.31 -6.01 -34.27
C LEU A 58 2.71 -6.59 -34.05
N ASN A 59 3.71 -5.79 -34.42
CA ASN A 59 5.10 -6.07 -34.07
C ASN A 59 5.27 -6.18 -32.55
N VAL A 60 6.24 -7.00 -32.13
CA VAL A 60 6.55 -7.16 -30.70
C VAL A 60 7.02 -5.83 -30.09
N PRO A 61 6.77 -5.59 -28.79
CA PRO A 61 7.17 -4.35 -28.13
C PRO A 61 8.70 -4.15 -28.17
N VAL A 62 9.15 -2.95 -28.51
CA VAL A 62 10.57 -2.57 -28.57
C VAL A 62 10.90 -1.67 -27.39
N TYR A 63 11.82 -2.11 -26.53
CA TYR A 63 12.22 -1.34 -25.34
C TYR A 63 13.47 -0.50 -25.61
N SER A 64 13.59 0.64 -24.93
CA SER A 64 14.84 1.40 -24.87
C SER A 64 15.95 0.61 -24.18
N GLU A 65 17.21 1.01 -24.39
CA GLU A 65 18.38 0.38 -23.75
C GLU A 65 18.31 0.40 -22.22
N ASP A 66 17.69 1.43 -21.64
CA ASP A 66 17.50 1.59 -20.19
C ASP A 66 16.15 1.04 -19.69
N PHE A 67 15.36 0.43 -20.57
CA PHE A 67 14.01 -0.09 -20.36
C PHE A 67 12.98 0.92 -19.85
N ARG A 68 13.30 2.21 -19.81
CA ARG A 68 12.38 3.25 -19.30
C ARG A 68 11.31 3.65 -20.30
N SER A 69 11.40 3.18 -21.53
CA SER A 69 10.31 3.30 -22.48
C SER A 69 10.12 2.03 -23.30
N VAL A 70 8.90 1.86 -23.82
CA VAL A 70 8.53 0.80 -24.75
C VAL A 70 7.70 1.39 -25.89
N ALA A 71 7.99 0.97 -27.12
CA ALA A 71 7.29 1.35 -28.32
C ALA A 71 6.51 0.17 -28.91
N ILE A 72 5.29 0.44 -29.38
CA ILE A 72 4.38 -0.53 -30.02
C ILE A 72 3.73 0.18 -31.21
N GLY A 73 4.16 -0.16 -32.42
CA GLY A 73 3.77 0.60 -33.61
C GLY A 73 4.23 2.06 -33.49
N ASP A 74 3.31 3.00 -33.66
CA ASP A 74 3.57 4.44 -33.57
C ASP A 74 3.43 5.00 -32.14
N GLU A 75 2.98 4.16 -31.19
CA GLU A 75 2.78 4.58 -29.80
C GLU A 75 4.01 4.26 -28.95
N SER A 76 4.31 5.17 -28.01
CA SER A 76 5.34 4.98 -27.00
C SER A 76 4.81 5.24 -25.60
N PHE A 77 5.41 4.53 -24.64
CA PHE A 77 5.02 4.55 -23.23
C PHE A 77 6.27 4.67 -22.38
N GLU A 78 6.24 5.53 -21.38
CA GLU A 78 7.33 5.73 -20.43
C GLU A 78 7.00 5.03 -19.11
N CYS A 79 8.05 4.56 -18.42
CA CYS A 79 7.94 4.01 -17.08
C CYS A 79 7.39 5.06 -16.11
N ASP A 80 6.58 4.61 -15.14
CA ASP A 80 6.16 5.47 -14.03
C ASP A 80 7.38 6.03 -13.27
N PRO A 81 7.49 7.37 -13.10
CA PRO A 81 8.58 8.00 -12.36
C PRO A 81 8.77 7.44 -10.95
N LEU A 82 7.70 7.05 -10.26
CA LEU A 82 7.74 6.48 -8.92
C LEU A 82 8.49 5.13 -8.89
N CYS A 83 8.42 4.36 -9.98
CA CYS A 83 9.19 3.11 -10.10
C CYS A 83 10.70 3.39 -10.22
N VAL A 84 11.07 4.47 -10.91
CA VAL A 84 12.47 4.90 -11.06
C VAL A 84 13.02 5.43 -9.73
N GLU A 85 12.24 6.25 -9.02
CA GLU A 85 12.60 6.76 -7.70
C GLU A 85 12.76 5.66 -6.66
N PHE A 86 11.86 4.67 -6.67
CA PHE A 86 11.93 3.51 -5.77
C PHE A 86 13.29 2.81 -5.86
N ILE A 87 13.79 2.56 -7.07
CA ILE A 87 15.10 1.95 -7.28
C ILE A 87 16.24 2.88 -6.84
N ARG A 88 16.14 4.18 -7.12
CA ARG A 88 17.17 5.15 -6.73
C ARG A 88 17.32 5.21 -5.21
N ASN A 89 16.21 5.21 -4.48
CA ASN A 89 16.19 5.23 -3.01
C ASN A 89 16.66 3.90 -2.41
N ALA A 90 16.34 2.77 -3.04
CA ALA A 90 16.87 1.47 -2.65
C ALA A 90 18.40 1.34 -2.86
N LYS A 91 19.03 2.22 -3.64
CA LYS A 91 20.49 2.30 -3.80
C LYS A 91 21.17 3.14 -2.70
N SER A 92 20.46 4.06 -2.05
CA SER A 92 21.02 4.99 -1.05
C SER A 92 20.87 4.53 0.40
N SER A 93 20.06 3.52 0.68
CA SER A 93 19.73 3.06 2.04
C SER A 93 20.37 1.71 2.39
N VAL A 94 20.69 1.54 3.68
CA VAL A 94 21.15 0.29 4.34
C VAL A 94 20.03 -0.77 4.36
N ASP A 95 19.11 -0.77 3.39
CA ASP A 95 18.00 -1.70 3.32
C ASP A 95 18.38 -2.91 2.46
N THR A 96 19.34 -3.68 2.98
CA THR A 96 19.78 -4.94 2.38
C THR A 96 18.69 -6.03 2.51
N LEU A 97 17.66 -5.80 3.33
CA LEU A 97 16.54 -6.73 3.52
C LEU A 97 15.55 -6.68 2.35
N HIS A 98 15.11 -5.51 1.90
CA HIS A 98 14.20 -5.41 0.75
C HIS A 98 14.85 -5.88 -0.55
N ARG A 99 16.15 -5.63 -0.76
CA ARG A 99 16.88 -6.10 -1.94
C ARG A 99 17.06 -7.63 -1.97
N LYS A 100 17.02 -8.31 -0.82
CA LYS A 100 17.08 -9.78 -0.74
C LYS A 100 15.74 -10.46 -1.05
N ALA A 101 14.62 -9.76 -0.86
CA ALA A 101 13.28 -10.29 -1.16
C ALA A 101 12.97 -10.28 -2.66
N HIS A 102 13.48 -9.29 -3.39
CA HIS A 102 13.33 -9.22 -4.84
C HIS A 102 14.40 -10.05 -5.55
N HIS A 103 14.00 -11.15 -6.17
CA HIS A 103 14.90 -12.01 -6.95
C HIS A 103 15.29 -11.43 -8.33
N GLU A 104 14.82 -10.22 -8.66
CA GLU A 104 14.97 -9.62 -9.99
C GLU A 104 15.90 -8.41 -9.97
N SER A 105 16.60 -8.20 -11.09
CA SER A 105 17.46 -7.03 -11.25
C SER A 105 16.61 -5.74 -11.33
N PRO A 106 17.17 -4.57 -10.95
CA PRO A 106 16.49 -3.30 -11.10
C PRO A 106 16.03 -3.01 -12.53
N GLU A 107 16.82 -3.42 -13.52
CA GLU A 107 16.48 -3.29 -14.95
C GLU A 107 15.26 -4.12 -15.32
N GLU A 108 15.18 -5.37 -14.86
CA GLU A 108 14.02 -6.22 -15.10
C GLU A 108 12.77 -5.66 -14.42
N TYR A 109 12.89 -5.16 -13.19
CA TYR A 109 11.78 -4.50 -12.49
C TYR A 109 11.26 -3.28 -13.26
N ILE A 110 12.16 -2.43 -13.79
CA ILE A 110 11.77 -1.28 -14.63
C ILE A 110 11.07 -1.79 -15.89
N ARG A 111 11.68 -2.76 -16.59
CA ARG A 111 11.12 -3.31 -17.82
C ARG A 111 9.71 -3.86 -17.63
N GLN A 112 9.44 -4.55 -16.54
CA GLN A 112 8.10 -5.06 -16.21
C GLN A 112 7.11 -3.92 -15.93
N ASN A 113 7.51 -2.89 -15.19
CA ASN A 113 6.64 -1.74 -14.92
C ASN A 113 6.41 -0.87 -16.17
N THR A 114 7.40 -0.68 -17.04
CA THR A 114 7.23 -0.01 -18.34
C THR A 114 6.22 -0.75 -19.22
N ALA A 115 6.30 -2.08 -19.27
CA ALA A 115 5.31 -2.90 -19.98
C ALA A 115 3.90 -2.75 -19.38
N LEU A 116 3.80 -2.68 -18.05
CA LEU A 116 2.54 -2.51 -17.33
C LEU A 116 1.85 -1.17 -17.65
N VAL A 117 2.62 -0.09 -17.84
CA VAL A 117 2.05 1.20 -18.30
C VAL A 117 1.39 1.03 -19.67
N ALA A 118 2.06 0.37 -20.62
CA ALA A 118 1.48 0.12 -21.94
C ALA A 118 0.22 -0.76 -21.86
N LEU A 119 0.17 -1.73 -20.94
CA LEU A 119 -1.01 -2.56 -20.70
C LEU A 119 -2.21 -1.75 -20.15
N HIS A 120 -1.98 -0.83 -19.22
CA HIS A 120 -3.04 0.04 -18.70
C HIS A 120 -3.61 0.97 -19.77
N GLU A 121 -2.76 1.41 -20.70
CA GLU A 121 -3.14 2.30 -21.81
C GLU A 121 -3.64 1.56 -23.06
N TRP A 122 -3.67 0.21 -23.02
CA TRP A 122 -3.93 -0.65 -24.17
C TRP A 122 -5.20 -0.29 -24.94
N GLY A 123 -6.33 -0.17 -24.23
CA GLY A 123 -7.62 0.13 -24.87
C GLY A 123 -7.70 1.52 -25.48
N ARG A 124 -6.94 2.47 -24.92
CA ARG A 124 -6.98 3.87 -25.30
C ARG A 124 -6.05 4.17 -26.48
N LYS A 125 -4.86 3.57 -26.50
CA LYS A 125 -3.79 3.90 -27.45
C LYS A 125 -3.51 2.81 -28.48
N ILE A 126 -3.78 1.54 -28.17
CA ILE A 126 -3.34 0.41 -29.02
C ILE A 126 -4.53 -0.28 -29.68
N ASN A 127 -5.56 -0.65 -28.91
CA ASN A 127 -6.68 -1.43 -29.41
C ASN A 127 -8.02 -0.88 -28.93
N SER A 128 -8.73 -0.17 -29.81
CA SER A 128 -10.03 0.44 -29.52
C SER A 128 -11.15 -0.54 -29.20
N LYS A 129 -10.94 -1.85 -29.35
CA LYS A 129 -11.92 -2.89 -28.95
C LYS A 129 -12.17 -2.94 -27.44
N GLY A 130 -11.27 -2.42 -26.61
CA GLY A 130 -11.51 -2.34 -25.18
C GLY A 130 -10.26 -2.23 -24.31
N ALA A 131 -10.42 -1.61 -23.14
CA ALA A 131 -9.39 -1.55 -22.10
C ALA A 131 -9.20 -2.92 -21.43
N LEU A 132 -7.99 -3.18 -20.94
CA LEU A 132 -7.71 -4.36 -20.13
C LEU A 132 -8.25 -4.14 -18.72
N VAL A 133 -8.67 -5.23 -18.07
CA VAL A 133 -9.23 -5.17 -16.71
C VAL A 133 -8.11 -4.86 -15.70
N ALA A 134 -8.23 -3.72 -15.03
CA ALA A 134 -7.42 -3.37 -13.88
C ALA A 134 -7.79 -4.21 -12.65
N GLU A 135 -6.92 -4.26 -11.66
CA GLU A 135 -7.21 -4.80 -10.33
C GLU A 135 -8.44 -4.10 -9.73
N HIS A 136 -9.42 -4.91 -9.32
CA HIS A 136 -10.71 -4.45 -8.81
C HIS A 136 -11.29 -5.46 -7.82
N ILE A 137 -12.17 -4.98 -6.95
CA ILE A 137 -13.09 -5.82 -6.19
C ILE A 137 -14.36 -5.92 -7.01
N GLU A 138 -14.76 -7.14 -7.35
CA GLU A 138 -16.01 -7.42 -8.02
C GLU A 138 -17.13 -7.46 -6.98
N CYS A 139 -18.16 -6.65 -7.20
CA CYS A 139 -19.36 -6.61 -6.36
C CYS A 139 -20.53 -7.18 -7.17
N ARG A 140 -21.13 -8.28 -6.70
CA ARG A 140 -22.29 -8.90 -7.36
C ARG A 140 -23.48 -8.93 -6.42
N SER A 141 -24.62 -8.45 -6.91
CA SER A 141 -25.90 -8.62 -6.24
C SER A 141 -26.30 -10.09 -6.21
N LEU A 142 -26.87 -10.50 -5.08
CA LEU A 142 -27.40 -11.84 -4.84
C LEU A 142 -28.92 -11.81 -4.98
N PHE A 143 -29.48 -12.80 -5.67
CA PHE A 143 -30.90 -12.92 -5.92
C PHE A 143 -31.45 -14.28 -5.48
N ASN A 144 -32.60 -14.29 -4.81
CA ASN A 144 -33.35 -15.52 -4.59
C ASN A 144 -34.17 -15.84 -5.87
N PRO A 145 -34.08 -17.06 -6.43
CA PRO A 145 -34.86 -17.44 -7.62
C PRO A 145 -36.38 -17.32 -7.43
N GLU A 146 -36.89 -17.44 -6.19
CA GLU A 146 -38.31 -17.25 -5.86
C GLU A 146 -38.71 -15.76 -5.85
N PHE A 147 -37.74 -14.86 -5.62
CA PHE A 147 -37.94 -13.41 -5.54
C PHE A 147 -36.85 -12.66 -6.33
N PRO A 148 -36.79 -12.83 -7.67
CA PRO A 148 -35.66 -12.35 -8.48
C PRO A 148 -35.60 -10.82 -8.63
N GLU A 149 -36.69 -10.11 -8.35
CA GLU A 149 -36.77 -8.65 -8.46
C GLU A 149 -36.21 -7.92 -7.24
N THR A 150 -35.97 -8.63 -6.13
CA THR A 150 -35.46 -8.05 -4.89
C THR A 150 -34.03 -8.53 -4.68
N GLU A 151 -33.09 -7.61 -4.46
CA GLU A 151 -31.72 -7.95 -4.07
C GLU A 151 -31.68 -8.41 -2.60
N GLN A 152 -31.06 -9.55 -2.30
CA GLN A 152 -30.90 -10.11 -0.94
C GLN A 152 -29.46 -9.98 -0.43
N GLY A 153 -28.80 -8.90 -0.82
CA GLY A 153 -27.42 -8.58 -0.43
C GLY A 153 -26.45 -8.62 -1.60
N LYS A 154 -25.17 -8.45 -1.27
CA LYS A 154 -24.09 -8.39 -2.25
C LYS A 154 -22.91 -9.22 -1.80
N LEU A 155 -22.21 -9.76 -2.77
CA LEU A 155 -20.95 -10.46 -2.60
C LEU A 155 -19.83 -9.59 -3.17
N GLU A 156 -18.90 -9.20 -2.31
CA GLU A 156 -17.65 -8.55 -2.70
C GLU A 156 -16.55 -9.59 -2.76
N MET A 157 -15.88 -9.70 -3.90
CA MET A 157 -14.89 -10.72 -4.13
C MET A 157 -13.74 -10.21 -4.97
N TRP A 158 -12.61 -10.87 -4.82
CA TRP A 158 -11.51 -10.77 -5.76
C TRP A 158 -11.39 -12.09 -6.51
N LEU A 159 -11.53 -12.04 -7.83
CA LEU A 159 -11.49 -13.22 -8.67
C LEU A 159 -10.30 -13.15 -9.63
N ASP A 160 -9.35 -14.06 -9.44
CA ASP A 160 -8.29 -14.35 -10.39
C ASP A 160 -8.53 -15.74 -11.01
N PHE A 161 -8.50 -15.82 -12.34
CA PHE A 161 -8.77 -17.04 -13.10
C PHE A 161 -7.53 -17.45 -13.90
N PHE A 162 -7.15 -18.73 -13.81
CA PHE A 162 -5.95 -19.28 -14.43
C PHE A 162 -6.27 -20.52 -15.26
N PRO A 163 -5.56 -20.77 -16.37
CA PRO A 163 -5.74 -22.01 -17.11
C PRO A 163 -5.20 -23.17 -16.29
N MET A 164 -5.87 -24.33 -16.34
CA MET A 164 -5.43 -25.53 -15.59
C MET A 164 -3.99 -25.96 -15.91
N SER A 165 -3.49 -25.66 -17.11
CA SER A 165 -2.11 -25.95 -17.52
C SER A 165 -1.05 -25.05 -16.87
N ARG A 166 -1.46 -23.91 -16.30
CA ARG A 166 -0.59 -22.96 -15.60
C ARG A 166 -1.30 -22.46 -14.34
N PRO A 167 -1.31 -23.25 -13.26
CA PRO A 167 -1.83 -22.78 -11.99
C PRO A 167 -0.96 -21.63 -11.44
N PRO A 168 -1.53 -20.76 -10.58
CA PRO A 168 -0.76 -19.71 -9.91
C PRO A 168 0.34 -20.33 -9.05
N SER A 169 1.49 -19.67 -8.97
CA SER A 169 2.64 -20.11 -8.17
C SER A 169 2.48 -19.81 -6.67
N SER A 170 1.63 -18.85 -6.33
CA SER A 170 1.31 -18.48 -4.95
C SER A 170 0.17 -19.34 -4.39
N ALA A 171 0.26 -19.62 -3.09
CA ALA A 171 -0.88 -20.18 -2.35
C ALA A 171 -2.05 -19.19 -2.34
N MET A 172 -3.26 -19.70 -2.12
CA MET A 172 -4.43 -18.85 -1.89
C MET A 172 -4.14 -17.86 -0.77
N ILE A 173 -4.50 -16.59 -1.00
CA ILE A 173 -4.31 -15.53 -0.01
C ILE A 173 -5.22 -15.84 1.19
N ASP A 174 -4.64 -15.97 2.37
CA ASP A 174 -5.40 -16.05 3.60
C ASP A 174 -5.96 -14.67 3.94
N ILE A 175 -7.27 -14.51 3.76
CA ILE A 175 -8.01 -13.28 4.05
C ILE A 175 -8.50 -13.22 5.49
N THR A 176 -8.11 -14.18 6.35
CA THR A 176 -8.46 -14.15 7.78
C THR A 176 -7.99 -12.81 8.37
N PRO A 177 -8.87 -12.07 9.06
CA PRO A 177 -8.49 -10.82 9.70
C PRO A 177 -7.25 -11.04 10.57
N PRO A 178 -6.15 -10.31 10.33
CA PRO A 178 -4.92 -10.51 11.09
C PRO A 178 -5.18 -10.20 12.56
N LYS A 179 -4.72 -11.10 13.43
CA LYS A 179 -4.84 -10.90 14.88
C LYS A 179 -4.00 -9.68 15.28
N PRO A 180 -4.51 -8.78 16.13
CA PRO A 180 -3.72 -7.68 16.67
C PRO A 180 -2.44 -8.23 17.30
N THR A 181 -1.30 -7.69 16.89
CA THR A 181 -0.01 -8.06 17.48
C THR A 181 0.35 -7.03 18.54
N LEU A 182 0.86 -7.49 19.67
CA LEU A 182 1.30 -6.61 20.74
C LEU A 182 2.65 -5.98 20.36
N TYR A 183 2.70 -4.65 20.36
CA TYR A 183 3.90 -3.87 20.16
C TYR A 183 4.20 -3.01 21.38
N GLN A 184 5.45 -2.56 21.48
CA GLN A 184 5.89 -1.61 22.50
C GLN A 184 6.62 -0.44 21.84
N LEU A 185 6.04 0.76 21.96
CA LEU A 185 6.67 2.01 21.55
C LEU A 185 7.48 2.58 22.72
N ARG A 186 8.76 2.87 22.48
CA ARG A 186 9.62 3.53 23.46
C ARG A 186 10.02 4.90 22.94
N VAL A 187 9.63 5.95 23.65
CA VAL A 187 10.00 7.33 23.33
C VAL A 187 10.97 7.82 24.39
N THR A 188 12.16 8.25 23.98
CA THR A 188 13.16 8.79 24.91
C THR A 188 13.26 10.30 24.74
N VAL A 189 13.02 11.04 25.82
CA VAL A 189 13.17 12.50 25.89
C VAL A 189 14.50 12.77 26.59
N TRP A 190 15.48 13.20 25.82
CA TRP A 190 16.79 13.58 26.37
C TRP A 190 16.73 14.99 26.96
N ASN A 191 16.38 15.97 26.14
CA ASN A 191 16.34 17.37 26.50
C ASN A 191 15.35 18.17 25.66
N THR A 192 15.03 19.36 26.12
CA THR A 192 14.31 20.42 25.40
C THR A 192 15.22 21.64 25.25
N CYS A 193 14.99 22.45 24.23
CA CYS A 193 15.62 23.75 24.04
C CYS A 193 14.58 24.73 23.48
N ASP A 194 14.86 26.03 23.60
CA ASP A 194 14.03 27.12 23.05
C ASP A 194 12.57 27.10 23.51
N VAL A 195 12.35 26.66 24.75
CA VAL A 195 11.02 26.64 25.37
C VAL A 195 10.62 28.05 25.81
N GLU A 196 9.40 28.47 25.49
CA GLU A 196 8.88 29.79 25.84
C GLU A 196 8.86 30.00 27.37
N LEU A 197 9.32 31.17 27.81
CA LEU A 197 9.40 31.57 29.21
C LEU A 197 8.14 32.36 29.58
N ASN A 198 7.19 31.71 30.25
CA ASN A 198 5.84 32.21 30.48
C ASN A 198 5.61 32.73 31.90
N ASP A 199 6.45 32.33 32.85
CA ASP A 199 6.46 32.90 34.18
C ASP A 199 7.29 34.18 34.23
N GLU A 200 6.84 35.18 34.99
CA GLU A 200 7.61 36.39 35.28
C GLU A 200 7.66 36.62 36.80
N ASN A 201 8.86 36.75 37.33
CA ASN A 201 9.04 37.06 38.74
C ASN A 201 8.64 38.51 39.03
N PHE A 202 7.56 38.70 39.80
CA PHE A 202 7.00 40.02 40.14
C PHE A 202 8.01 41.01 40.76
N LEU A 203 9.07 40.53 41.41
CA LEU A 203 10.07 41.38 42.07
C LEU A 203 11.26 41.71 41.17
N THR A 204 11.66 40.81 40.27
CA THR A 204 12.89 40.95 39.47
C THR A 204 12.65 41.14 37.97
N GLY A 205 11.43 40.90 37.47
CA GLY A 205 11.09 40.89 36.05
C GLY A 205 11.75 39.74 35.26
N GLU A 206 12.38 38.79 35.96
CA GLU A 206 13.05 37.65 35.34
C GLU A 206 12.03 36.65 34.82
N LYS A 207 12.17 36.26 33.55
CA LYS A 207 11.29 35.28 32.92
C LYS A 207 11.81 33.86 33.12
N THR A 208 10.91 32.95 33.51
CA THR A 208 11.20 31.52 33.70
C THR A 208 10.08 30.66 33.11
N SER A 209 10.29 29.33 33.05
CA SER A 209 9.21 28.36 32.88
C SER A 209 9.52 27.08 33.66
N ASP A 210 8.49 26.44 34.18
CA ASP A 210 8.55 25.05 34.63
C ASP A 210 8.27 24.11 33.43
N ILE A 211 9.23 23.24 33.09
CA ILE A 211 9.17 22.44 31.86
C ILE A 211 8.92 20.97 32.20
N TYR A 212 7.95 20.36 31.54
CA TYR A 212 7.75 18.90 31.53
C TYR A 212 7.18 18.44 30.20
N VAL A 213 7.31 17.15 29.90
CA VAL A 213 6.78 16.55 28.67
C VAL A 213 5.69 15.55 29.01
N LYS A 214 4.56 15.62 28.30
CA LYS A 214 3.44 14.69 28.45
C LYS A 214 3.16 13.98 27.12
N ALA A 215 3.03 12.66 27.16
CA ALA A 215 2.86 11.80 25.99
C ALA A 215 1.72 10.80 26.17
N TRP A 216 0.97 10.56 25.10
CA TRP A 216 -0.13 9.58 25.04
C TRP A 216 -0.29 9.04 23.61
N ILE A 217 -0.95 7.89 23.47
CA ILE A 217 -1.32 7.32 22.17
C ILE A 217 -2.77 7.68 21.86
N ILE A 218 -3.04 8.27 20.69
CA ILE A 218 -4.40 8.56 20.23
C ILE A 218 -5.12 7.25 19.90
N GLY A 219 -6.35 7.10 20.42
CA GLY A 219 -7.19 5.94 20.15
C GLY A 219 -7.00 4.77 21.12
N GLU A 220 -6.02 4.86 22.01
CA GLU A 220 -5.88 3.96 23.15
C GLU A 220 -6.54 4.56 24.40
N THR A 221 -7.05 3.70 25.28
CA THR A 221 -7.70 4.11 26.55
C THR A 221 -6.70 4.36 27.69
N MET A 222 -5.40 4.27 27.42
CA MET A 222 -4.35 4.45 28.42
C MET A 222 -4.22 5.92 28.83
N ASP A 223 -3.98 6.13 30.13
CA ASP A 223 -3.66 7.43 30.68
C ASP A 223 -2.36 7.99 30.09
N ALA A 224 -2.32 9.31 29.91
CA ALA A 224 -1.13 10.00 29.47
C ALA A 224 0.02 9.85 30.49
N GLN A 225 1.23 9.58 29.99
CA GLN A 225 2.45 9.54 30.79
C GLN A 225 3.12 10.92 30.78
N GLN A 226 3.86 11.27 31.84
CA GLN A 226 4.62 12.52 31.92
C GLN A 226 6.02 12.32 32.49
N THR A 227 6.94 13.24 32.17
CA THR A 227 8.26 13.32 32.80
C THR A 227 8.16 13.91 34.21
N ASP A 228 9.29 13.96 34.92
CA ASP A 228 9.52 14.92 35.99
C ASP A 228 9.51 16.37 35.46
N ILE A 229 9.50 17.34 36.38
CA ILE A 229 9.44 18.77 36.07
C ILE A 229 10.83 19.38 36.25
N HIS A 230 11.31 20.08 35.22
CA HIS A 230 12.48 20.94 35.30
C HIS A 230 12.03 22.34 35.73
N TYR A 231 12.25 22.66 37.01
CA TYR A 231 11.76 23.89 37.61
C TYR A 231 12.58 25.11 37.20
N ARG A 232 11.89 26.22 36.92
CA ARG A 232 12.45 27.57 36.74
C ARG A 232 13.57 27.64 35.71
N SER A 233 13.36 27.06 34.53
CA SER A 233 14.29 27.22 33.42
C SER A 233 14.38 28.69 33.02
N LEU A 234 15.60 29.22 32.98
CA LEU A 234 15.90 30.61 32.56
C LEU A 234 16.25 30.71 31.08
N THR A 235 16.60 29.57 30.46
CA THR A 235 17.08 29.49 29.08
C THR A 235 16.10 28.80 28.15
N GLY A 236 15.02 28.23 28.70
CA GLY A 236 14.12 27.36 27.95
C GLY A 236 14.72 25.96 27.71
N GLU A 237 15.82 25.62 28.39
CA GLU A 237 16.41 24.28 28.35
C GLU A 237 15.89 23.41 29.51
N GLY A 238 15.67 22.13 29.24
CA GLY A 238 15.29 21.12 30.22
C GLY A 238 15.97 19.79 29.90
N ASN A 239 16.43 19.05 30.92
CA ASN A 239 17.10 17.75 30.73
C ASN A 239 16.37 16.69 31.56
N PHE A 240 15.88 15.66 30.89
CA PHE A 240 14.98 14.67 31.47
C PHE A 240 15.56 13.25 31.47
N ASN A 241 16.34 12.89 30.44
CA ASN A 241 16.79 11.51 30.21
C ASN A 241 15.67 10.47 30.49
N TRP A 242 14.47 10.77 30.01
CA TRP A 242 13.25 10.06 30.36
C TRP A 242 12.84 9.10 29.26
N ARG A 243 12.26 7.95 29.63
CA ARG A 243 11.77 6.96 28.66
C ARG A 243 10.30 6.62 28.91
N PHE A 244 9.44 7.07 28.01
CA PHE A 244 8.06 6.57 27.93
C PHE A 244 8.03 5.18 27.30
N VAL A 245 7.17 4.33 27.83
CA VAL A 245 6.94 2.97 27.33
C VAL A 245 5.45 2.78 27.16
N PHE A 246 5.00 2.61 25.92
CA PHE A 246 3.60 2.37 25.59
C PHE A 246 3.45 0.99 24.97
N ASP A 247 2.68 0.13 25.61
CA ASP A 247 2.26 -1.15 25.04
C ASP A 247 0.95 -0.93 24.28
N PHE A 248 0.86 -1.38 23.04
CA PHE A 248 -0.34 -1.19 22.22
C PHE A 248 -0.53 -2.36 21.25
N CYS A 249 -1.79 -2.60 20.87
CA CYS A 249 -2.13 -3.60 19.87
C CYS A 249 -2.13 -2.93 18.49
N PHE A 250 -1.30 -3.43 17.58
CA PHE A 250 -1.26 -2.92 16.21
C PHE A 250 -1.64 -4.01 15.21
N SER A 251 -2.44 -3.64 14.21
CA SER A 251 -2.75 -4.47 13.05
C SER A 251 -2.32 -3.72 11.79
N ASN A 252 -1.35 -4.29 11.07
CA ASN A 252 -0.67 -3.69 9.92
C ASN A 252 -1.58 -3.29 8.74
N HIS A 253 -2.88 -3.60 8.77
CA HIS A 253 -3.79 -3.36 7.64
C HIS A 253 -4.99 -2.45 7.96
N ILE A 254 -5.08 -1.91 9.18
CA ILE A 254 -6.05 -0.86 9.52
C ILE A 254 -5.25 0.45 9.65
N ILE A 255 -5.29 1.26 8.58
CA ILE A 255 -4.73 2.63 8.44
C ILE A 255 -3.27 2.72 7.95
N ARG A 256 -3.12 3.39 6.79
CA ARG A 256 -1.87 3.62 6.04
C ARG A 256 -0.97 4.74 6.60
N THR A 257 -1.30 5.32 7.74
CA THR A 257 -0.49 6.35 8.40
C THR A 257 -0.77 6.35 9.89
N CYS A 258 0.19 5.94 10.71
CA CYS A 258 0.17 6.24 12.13
C CYS A 258 0.64 7.68 12.30
N HIS A 259 -0.29 8.62 12.47
CA HIS A 259 0.05 9.94 12.99
C HIS A 259 0.37 9.75 14.47
N ILE A 260 1.65 9.65 14.81
CA ILE A 260 2.13 9.80 16.18
C ILE A 260 2.26 11.30 16.39
N PRO A 261 1.34 11.96 17.12
CA PRO A 261 1.54 13.35 17.48
C PRO A 261 2.78 13.43 18.35
N ILE A 262 3.70 14.33 18.00
CA ILE A 262 4.81 14.69 18.86
C ILE A 262 4.20 15.24 20.17
N PRO A 263 4.71 14.85 21.36
CA PRO A 263 4.16 15.30 22.62
C PRO A 263 4.06 16.82 22.67
N TYR A 264 2.90 17.33 23.07
CA TYR A 264 2.71 18.74 23.32
C TYR A 264 3.58 19.13 24.52
N LEU A 265 4.41 20.15 24.33
CA LEU A 265 5.17 20.76 25.40
C LEU A 265 4.23 21.69 26.17
N TYR A 266 4.07 21.44 27.46
CA TYR A 266 3.31 22.32 28.34
C TYR A 266 4.30 23.10 29.18
N THR A 267 4.27 24.42 29.04
CA THR A 267 4.88 25.38 29.94
C THR A 267 3.76 25.97 30.78
N TYR A 268 3.91 25.95 32.10
CA TYR A 268 3.15 26.87 32.95
C TYR A 268 3.94 28.15 33.11
#